data_AF-A0A9E3Y966-F1
#
_entry.id   AF-A0A9E3Y966-F1
#
_cell.length_a   1.000
_cell.length_b   1.000
_cell.length_c   1.000
_cell.angle_alpha   90.00
_cell.angle_beta   90.00
_cell.angle_gamma   90.00
#
_symmetry.space_group_name_H-M   'P 1'
#
loop_
_entity.id
_entity.type
_entity.pdbx_description
1 polymer ?
#
loop_
_entity_poly.entity_id
_entity_poly.type
_entity_poly.pdbx_seq_one_letter_code
_entity_poly.pdbx_strand_id
1 'polypeptide(L)'
;MVEFVDRSSQAAADLLGALDRETEALDLVVLRSRTLMLLHATGSIDFVGRASSELDQASVLLDRCSIERSNAIDAAKVEWDVEPQTASELVATAPAEVSSLIGERFDRARDLLDEYMAVSETIKELVATRSESVARRRSELERAQRGEVTYRAR
;
A
#
# COMPACT_ATOMS: atom_id res chain seq x y z
N MET A 1 22.59 -38.47 12.26
CA MET A 1 22.92 -37.35 11.36
C MET A 1 21.68 -37.09 10.50
N VAL A 2 20.62 -36.51 11.08
CA VAL A 2 19.30 -36.27 10.44
C VAL A 2 18.70 -34.96 11.01
N GLU A 3 19.46 -33.86 10.98
CA GLU A 3 18.96 -32.54 11.44
C GLU A 3 19.27 -31.41 10.45
N PHE A 4 19.98 -31.68 9.35
CA PHE A 4 20.46 -30.64 8.43
C PHE A 4 19.58 -30.44 7.18
N VAL A 5 18.60 -31.30 6.94
CA VAL A 5 17.74 -31.25 5.74
C VAL A 5 16.43 -30.48 5.98
N ASP A 6 16.08 -30.16 7.23
CA ASP A 6 14.78 -29.57 7.56
C ASP A 6 14.82 -28.03 7.67
N ARG A 7 15.98 -27.45 8.06
CA ARG A 7 16.11 -26.01 8.32
C ARG A 7 16.00 -25.16 7.07
N SER A 8 16.70 -25.53 5.98
CA SER A 8 16.63 -24.86 4.67
C SER A 8 15.20 -24.68 4.15
N SER A 9 14.25 -25.51 4.59
CA SER A 9 12.84 -25.43 4.22
C SER A 9 12.05 -24.44 5.10
N GLN A 10 12.49 -24.22 6.34
CA GLN A 10 11.77 -23.40 7.31
C GLN A 10 11.94 -21.91 7.02
N ALA A 11 13.16 -21.39 6.77
CA ALA A 11 13.29 -19.97 6.43
C ALA A 11 12.64 -19.64 5.08
N ALA A 12 12.67 -20.58 4.13
CA ALA A 12 11.92 -20.48 2.89
C ALA A 12 10.40 -20.41 3.12
N ALA A 13 9.86 -21.30 3.97
CA ALA A 13 8.44 -21.32 4.31
C ALA A 13 8.02 -20.04 5.07
N ASP A 14 8.84 -19.57 6.00
CA ASP A 14 8.59 -18.36 6.77
C ASP A 14 8.62 -17.11 5.89
N LEU A 15 9.60 -17.03 4.97
CA LEU A 15 9.69 -15.95 3.98
C LEU A 15 8.47 -15.96 3.04
N LEU A 16 8.09 -17.12 2.51
CA LEU A 16 6.90 -17.25 1.68
C LEU A 16 5.63 -16.84 2.44
N GLY A 17 5.48 -17.30 3.68
CA GLY A 17 4.34 -16.91 4.51
C GLY A 17 4.31 -15.41 4.82
N ALA A 18 5.46 -14.78 5.03
CA ALA A 18 5.55 -13.34 5.24
C ALA A 18 5.23 -12.54 3.97
N LEU A 19 5.73 -12.98 2.82
CA LEU A 19 5.43 -12.37 1.51
C LEU A 19 3.95 -12.49 1.13
N ASP A 20 3.31 -13.62 1.45
CA ASP A 20 1.88 -13.81 1.23
C ASP A 20 1.05 -12.82 2.07
N ARG A 21 1.38 -12.68 3.35
CA ARG A 21 0.71 -11.71 4.24
C ARG A 21 0.94 -10.26 3.79
N GLU A 22 2.15 -9.91 3.35
CA GLU A 22 2.45 -8.57 2.82
C GLU A 22 1.66 -8.31 1.52
N THR A 23 1.57 -9.29 0.63
CA THR A 23 0.81 -9.20 -0.61
C THR A 23 -0.69 -8.99 -0.34
N GLU A 24 -1.26 -9.73 0.62
CA GLU A 24 -2.65 -9.55 1.03
C GLU A 24 -2.90 -8.16 1.65
N ALA A 25 -1.97 -7.67 2.46
CA ALA A 25 -2.06 -6.34 3.05
C ALA A 25 -1.97 -5.23 1.98
N LEU A 26 -1.07 -5.38 1.00
CA LEU A 26 -0.94 -4.45 -0.14
C LEU A 26 -2.23 -4.40 -0.97
N ASP A 27 -2.81 -5.56 -1.30
CA ASP A 27 -4.05 -5.64 -2.07
C ASP A 27 -5.21 -4.95 -1.33
N LEU A 28 -5.28 -5.10 -0.01
CA LEU A 28 -6.26 -4.40 0.83
C LEU A 28 -6.06 -2.87 0.78
N VAL A 29 -4.83 -2.38 0.93
CA VAL A 29 -4.52 -0.94 0.86
C VAL A 29 -4.92 -0.38 -0.50
N VAL A 30 -4.57 -1.07 -1.58
CA VAL A 30 -4.94 -0.72 -2.95
C VAL A 30 -6.47 -0.64 -3.11
N LEU A 31 -7.20 -1.66 -2.67
CA LEU A 31 -8.66 -1.70 -2.77
C LEU A 31 -9.32 -0.56 -1.99
N ARG A 32 -8.87 -0.29 -0.76
CA ARG A 32 -9.41 0.80 0.07
C ARG A 32 -9.11 2.16 -0.51
N SER A 33 -7.90 2.34 -1.06
CA SER A 33 -7.51 3.59 -1.73
C SER A 33 -8.37 3.86 -2.98
N ARG A 34 -8.62 2.83 -3.81
CA ARG A 34 -9.55 2.94 -4.96
C ARG A 34 -10.98 3.24 -4.52
N THR A 35 -11.45 2.60 -3.46
CA THR A 35 -12.78 2.86 -2.90
C THR A 35 -12.90 4.31 -2.44
N LEU A 36 -11.88 4.82 -1.75
CA LEU A 36 -11.82 6.22 -1.33
C LEU A 36 -11.84 7.17 -2.53
N MET A 37 -11.10 6.88 -3.61
CA MET A 37 -11.15 7.66 -4.85
C MET A 37 -12.55 7.72 -5.45
N LEU A 38 -13.24 6.57 -5.55
CA LEU A 38 -14.60 6.50 -6.11
C LEU A 38 -15.61 7.28 -5.25
N LEU A 39 -15.56 7.10 -3.93
CA LEU A 39 -16.41 7.84 -2.98
C LEU A 39 -16.12 9.34 -2.99
N HIS A 40 -14.84 9.71 -3.17
CA HIS A 40 -14.48 11.08 -3.46
C HIS A 40 -15.19 11.51 -4.73
N ALA A 41 -14.96 10.88 -5.88
CA ALA A 41 -15.53 11.27 -7.16
C ALA A 41 -17.06 11.49 -7.13
N THR A 42 -17.81 10.68 -6.38
CA THR A 42 -19.28 10.83 -6.23
C THR A 42 -19.73 11.95 -5.29
N GLY A 43 -18.83 12.56 -4.53
CA GLY A 43 -19.14 13.64 -3.59
C GLY A 43 -19.76 13.16 -2.27
N SER A 44 -19.65 11.86 -1.97
CA SER A 44 -20.28 11.23 -0.81
C SER A 44 -19.44 11.41 0.47
N ILE A 45 -19.53 12.58 1.10
CA ILE A 45 -18.72 12.97 2.27
C ILE A 45 -18.89 12.00 3.46
N ASP A 46 -20.10 11.50 3.71
CA ASP A 46 -20.39 10.60 4.85
C ASP A 46 -19.61 9.28 4.80
N PHE A 47 -19.20 8.86 3.61
CA PHE A 47 -18.46 7.61 3.40
C PHE A 47 -16.94 7.83 3.36
N VAL A 48 -16.48 9.06 3.12
CA VAL A 48 -15.05 9.40 3.12
C VAL A 48 -14.42 9.11 4.48
N GLY A 49 -15.06 9.52 5.58
CA GLY A 49 -14.51 9.29 6.92
C GLY A 49 -14.33 7.81 7.27
N ARG A 50 -15.28 6.95 6.89
CA ARG A 50 -15.18 5.49 7.12
C ARG A 50 -14.11 4.87 6.22
N ALA A 51 -14.12 5.19 4.93
CA ALA A 51 -13.15 4.66 3.97
C ALA A 51 -11.71 5.09 4.31
N SER A 52 -11.50 6.31 4.82
CA SER A 52 -10.21 6.76 5.34
C SER A 52 -9.77 5.94 6.55
N SER A 53 -10.66 5.69 7.52
CA SER A 53 -10.31 4.86 8.68
C SER A 53 -9.98 3.42 8.30
N GLU A 54 -10.68 2.84 7.31
CA GLU A 54 -10.36 1.50 6.78
C GLU A 54 -9.01 1.49 6.04
N LEU A 55 -8.67 2.57 5.34
CA LEU A 55 -7.37 2.73 4.69
C LEU A 55 -6.23 2.87 5.72
N ASP A 56 -6.44 3.60 6.81
CA ASP A 56 -5.48 3.70 7.92
C ASP A 56 -5.23 2.32 8.55
N GLN A 57 -6.30 1.55 8.79
CA GLN A 57 -6.18 0.18 9.32
C GLN A 57 -5.43 -0.75 8.37
N ALA A 58 -5.72 -0.68 7.06
CA ALA A 58 -5.01 -1.45 6.05
C ALA A 58 -3.52 -1.06 5.99
N SER A 59 -3.19 0.23 6.14
CA SER A 59 -1.81 0.72 6.15
C SER A 59 -1.04 0.22 7.38
N VAL A 60 -1.66 0.24 8.56
CA VAL A 60 -1.06 -0.33 9.79
C VAL A 60 -0.79 -1.83 9.64
N LEU A 61 -1.71 -2.57 8.99
CA LEU A 61 -1.49 -3.98 8.69
C LEU A 61 -0.31 -4.17 7.74
N LEU A 62 -0.21 -3.36 6.69
CA LEU A 62 0.90 -3.39 5.75
C LEU A 62 2.25 -3.12 6.44
N ASP A 63 2.32 -2.11 7.31
CA ASP A 63 3.53 -1.81 8.08
C ASP A 63 3.98 -3.01 8.92
N ARG A 64 3.01 -3.69 9.57
CA ARG A 64 3.29 -4.91 10.33
C ARG A 64 3.80 -6.04 9.43
N CYS A 65 3.14 -6.29 8.30
CA CYS A 65 3.55 -7.35 7.37
C CYS A 65 4.92 -7.07 6.74
N SER A 66 5.27 -5.80 6.49
CA SER A 66 6.59 -5.39 6.00
C SER A 66 7.70 -5.67 7.03
N ILE A 67 7.41 -5.46 8.32
CA ILE A 67 8.32 -5.85 9.41
C ILE A 67 8.47 -7.37 9.45
N GLU A 68 7.37 -8.12 9.36
CA GLU A 68 7.41 -9.59 9.32
C GLU A 68 8.25 -10.11 8.14
N ARG A 69 8.09 -9.54 6.94
CA ARG A 69 8.94 -9.84 5.78
C ARG A 69 10.41 -9.53 6.05
N SER A 70 10.71 -8.35 6.59
CA SER A 70 12.10 -7.94 6.86
C SER A 70 12.78 -8.92 7.82
N ASN A 71 12.08 -9.33 8.88
CA ASN A 71 12.57 -10.35 9.82
C ASN A 71 12.77 -11.70 9.14
N ALA A 72 11.86 -12.12 8.26
CA ALA A 72 11.98 -13.38 7.53
C ALA A 72 13.14 -13.36 6.52
N ILE A 73 13.37 -12.22 5.86
CA ILE A 73 14.54 -12.00 5.00
C ILE A 73 15.82 -12.13 5.82
N ASP A 74 15.90 -11.48 6.99
CA ASP A 74 17.10 -11.54 7.82
C ASP A 74 17.35 -12.96 8.37
N ALA A 75 16.29 -13.71 8.71
CA ALA A 75 16.42 -15.13 9.05
C ALA A 75 16.92 -15.97 7.86
N ALA A 76 16.38 -15.74 6.66
CA ALA A 76 16.80 -16.44 5.44
C ALA A 76 18.26 -16.14 5.08
N LYS A 77 18.72 -14.88 5.23
CA LYS A 77 20.13 -14.50 5.03
C LYS A 77 21.08 -15.28 5.92
N VAL A 78 20.74 -15.40 7.21
CA VAL A 78 21.54 -16.15 8.19
C VAL A 78 21.55 -17.64 7.84
N GLU A 79 20.40 -18.19 7.44
CA GLU A 79 20.29 -19.62 7.14
C GLU A 79 20.98 -20.02 5.84
N TRP A 80 20.89 -19.18 4.81
CA TRP A 80 21.48 -19.43 3.50
C TRP A 80 22.93 -18.94 3.40
N ASP A 81 23.44 -18.27 4.45
CA ASP A 81 24.80 -17.72 4.53
C ASP A 81 25.10 -16.73 3.39
N VAL A 82 24.18 -15.77 3.20
CA VAL A 82 24.22 -14.78 2.09
C VAL A 82 23.92 -13.36 2.56
N GLU A 83 24.53 -12.37 1.90
CA GLU A 83 24.29 -10.94 2.12
C GLU A 83 23.75 -10.24 0.84
N PRO A 84 22.52 -10.55 0.42
CA PRO A 84 21.93 -9.97 -0.79
C PRO A 84 21.66 -8.48 -0.58
N GLN A 85 22.03 -7.67 -1.56
CA GLN A 85 21.76 -6.24 -1.63
C GLN A 85 20.39 -5.95 -2.27
N THR A 86 19.86 -6.91 -3.03
CA THR A 86 18.59 -6.77 -3.76
C THR A 86 17.68 -7.98 -3.55
N ALA A 87 16.37 -7.79 -3.75
CA ALA A 87 15.40 -8.90 -3.73
C ALA A 87 15.74 -9.95 -4.80
N SER A 88 16.21 -9.53 -5.97
CA SER A 88 16.64 -10.44 -7.05
C SER A 88 17.85 -11.28 -6.66
N GLU A 89 18.82 -10.71 -5.95
CA GLU A 89 19.95 -11.46 -5.40
C GLU A 89 19.49 -12.49 -4.36
N LEU A 90 18.59 -12.10 -3.45
CA LEU A 90 18.01 -13.02 -2.46
C LEU A 90 17.30 -14.20 -3.14
N VAL A 91 16.48 -13.94 -4.16
CA VAL A 91 15.78 -14.97 -4.94
C VAL A 91 16.77 -15.91 -5.65
N ALA A 92 17.84 -15.38 -6.23
CA ALA A 92 18.86 -16.17 -6.91
C ALA A 92 19.62 -17.11 -5.96
N THR A 93 19.71 -16.74 -4.68
CA THR A 93 20.34 -17.56 -3.63
C THR A 93 19.40 -18.52 -2.92
N ALA A 94 18.08 -18.39 -3.15
CA ALA A 94 17.09 -19.24 -2.52
C ALA A 94 17.17 -20.70 -3.03
N PRO A 95 16.73 -21.69 -2.23
CA PRO A 95 16.65 -23.08 -2.68
C PRO A 95 15.84 -23.23 -3.98
N ALA A 96 16.31 -24.08 -4.89
CA ALA A 96 15.77 -24.20 -6.24
C ALA A 96 14.28 -24.59 -6.28
N GLU A 97 13.82 -25.29 -5.25
CA GLU A 97 12.44 -25.75 -5.08
C GLU A 97 11.46 -24.60 -4.84
N VAL A 98 11.94 -23.48 -4.30
CA VAL A 98 11.10 -22.35 -3.85
C VAL A 98 11.46 -21.02 -4.52
N SER A 99 12.61 -20.92 -5.17
CA SER A 99 13.11 -19.66 -5.76
C SER A 99 12.12 -19.05 -6.77
N SER A 100 11.49 -19.86 -7.63
CA SER A 100 10.45 -19.40 -8.56
C SER A 100 9.27 -18.79 -7.82
N LEU A 101 8.80 -19.45 -6.76
CA LEU A 101 7.65 -18.99 -5.99
C LEU A 101 7.96 -17.70 -5.23
N ILE A 102 9.14 -17.61 -4.60
CA ILE A 102 9.60 -16.40 -3.91
C ILE A 102 9.70 -15.24 -4.91
N GLY A 103 10.25 -15.50 -6.11
CA GLY A 103 10.32 -14.52 -7.20
C GLY A 103 8.94 -14.00 -7.61
N GLU A 104 7.99 -14.90 -7.87
CA GLU A 104 6.61 -14.55 -8.20
C GLU A 104 5.95 -13.67 -7.13
N ARG A 105 6.21 -13.94 -5.84
CA ARG A 105 5.65 -13.13 -4.74
C ARG A 105 6.28 -11.75 -4.63
N PHE A 106 7.59 -11.62 -4.82
CA PHE A 106 8.24 -10.32 -4.90
C PHE A 106 7.74 -9.49 -6.09
N ASP A 107 7.60 -10.11 -7.26
CA ASP A 107 7.06 -9.44 -8.45
C ASP A 107 5.63 -8.96 -8.20
N ARG A 108 4.77 -9.80 -7.61
CA ARG A 108 3.41 -9.40 -7.26
C ARG A 108 3.35 -8.27 -6.23
N ALA A 109 4.19 -8.32 -5.20
CA ALA A 109 4.28 -7.25 -4.20
C ALA A 109 4.75 -5.93 -4.84
N ARG A 110 5.71 -5.99 -5.78
CA ARG A 110 6.16 -4.82 -6.55
C ARG A 110 5.01 -4.23 -7.37
N ASP A 111 4.28 -5.05 -8.13
CA ASP A 111 3.19 -4.58 -8.98
C ASP A 111 2.07 -3.89 -8.15
N LEU A 112 1.76 -4.45 -6.97
CA LEU A 112 0.80 -3.83 -6.04
C LEU A 112 1.31 -2.51 -5.44
N LEU A 113 2.61 -2.42 -5.13
CA LEU A 113 3.22 -1.17 -4.66
C LEU A 113 3.18 -0.08 -5.72
N ASP A 114 3.50 -0.41 -6.97
CA ASP A 114 3.42 0.52 -8.10
C ASP A 114 1.98 1.03 -8.28
N GLU A 115 1.00 0.13 -8.16
CA GLU A 115 -0.42 0.49 -8.21
C GLU A 115 -0.84 1.40 -7.04
N TYR A 116 -0.43 1.07 -5.81
CA TYR A 116 -0.68 1.92 -4.64
C TYR A 116 -0.09 3.32 -4.82
N MET A 117 1.15 3.43 -5.32
CA MET A 117 1.80 4.72 -5.57
C MET A 117 1.04 5.56 -6.59
N ALA A 118 0.60 4.95 -7.70
CA ALA A 118 -0.20 5.64 -8.71
C ALA A 118 -1.55 6.14 -8.15
N VAL A 119 -2.21 5.30 -7.35
CA VAL A 119 -3.47 5.65 -6.68
C VAL A 119 -3.27 6.77 -5.66
N SER A 120 -2.20 6.71 -4.87
CA SER A 120 -1.85 7.73 -3.86
C SER A 120 -1.62 9.10 -4.47
N GLU A 121 -0.88 9.18 -5.58
CA GLU A 121 -0.70 10.43 -6.32
C GLU A 121 -2.04 10.99 -6.83
N THR A 122 -2.91 10.13 -7.37
CA THR A 122 -4.23 10.55 -7.82
C THR A 122 -5.10 11.09 -6.66
N ILE A 123 -5.04 10.46 -5.49
CA ILE A 123 -5.74 10.94 -4.29
C ILE A 123 -5.21 12.32 -3.87
N LYS A 124 -3.89 12.54 -3.88
CA LYS A 124 -3.30 13.84 -3.55
C LYS A 124 -3.81 14.95 -4.48
N GLU A 125 -3.84 14.69 -5.78
CA GLU A 125 -4.37 15.63 -6.79
C GLU A 125 -5.86 15.93 -6.58
N LEU A 126 -6.67 14.91 -6.30
CA LEU A 126 -8.10 15.06 -6.01
C LEU A 126 -8.35 15.90 -4.76
N VAL A 127 -7.59 15.66 -3.69
CA VAL A 127 -7.67 16.42 -2.44
C VAL A 127 -7.26 17.87 -2.66
N ALA A 128 -6.19 18.13 -3.41
CA ALA A 128 -5.75 19.48 -3.76
C ALA A 128 -6.83 20.25 -4.53
N THR A 129 -7.37 19.64 -5.59
CA THR A 129 -8.43 20.23 -6.44
C THR A 129 -9.69 20.58 -5.64
N ARG A 130 -10.11 19.69 -4.74
CA ARG A 130 -11.28 19.93 -3.88
C ARG A 130 -11.04 21.00 -2.85
N SER A 131 -9.86 21.02 -2.23
CA SER A 131 -9.50 22.03 -1.24
C SER A 131 -9.53 23.43 -1.85
N GLU A 132 -9.02 23.58 -3.07
CA GLU A 132 -9.11 24.84 -3.82
C GLU A 132 -10.56 25.21 -4.13
N SER A 133 -11.38 24.25 -4.58
CA SER A 133 -12.81 24.50 -4.84
C SER A 133 -13.58 24.91 -3.58
N VAL A 134 -13.30 24.30 -2.43
CA VAL A 134 -13.92 24.66 -1.15
C VAL A 134 -13.46 26.04 -0.70
N ALA A 135 -12.17 26.35 -0.80
CA ALA A 135 -11.64 27.67 -0.50
C ALA A 135 -12.30 28.75 -1.37
N ARG A 136 -12.44 28.49 -2.68
CA ARG A 136 -13.12 29.38 -3.63
C ARG A 136 -14.59 29.62 -3.24
N ARG A 137 -15.34 28.55 -2.95
CA ARG A 137 -16.74 28.63 -2.50
C ARG A 137 -16.87 29.39 -1.19
N ARG A 138 -15.96 29.16 -0.24
CA ARG A 138 -15.90 29.92 1.01
C ARG A 138 -15.67 31.41 0.73
N SER A 139 -14.70 31.76 -0.12
CA SER A 139 -14.46 33.16 -0.49
C SER A 139 -15.63 33.81 -1.23
N GLU A 140 -16.37 33.05 -2.05
CA GLU A 140 -17.61 33.52 -2.67
C GLU A 140 -18.70 33.79 -1.63
N LEU A 141 -18.89 32.88 -0.66
CA LEU A 141 -19.84 33.06 0.44
C LEU A 141 -19.46 34.25 1.33
N GLU A 142 -18.18 34.42 1.67
CA GLU A 142 -17.68 35.56 2.44
C GLU A 142 -17.88 36.90 1.72
N ARG A 143 -17.72 36.93 0.38
CA ARG A 143 -18.02 38.12 -0.44
C ARG A 143 -19.53 38.38 -0.50
N ALA A 144 -20.35 37.33 -0.65
CA ALA A 144 -21.80 37.46 -0.65
C ALA A 144 -22.33 37.97 0.70
N GLN A 145 -21.80 37.47 1.81
CA GLN A 145 -22.13 37.94 3.16
C GLN A 145 -21.79 39.43 3.36
N ARG A 146 -20.69 39.90 2.74
CA ARG A 146 -20.29 41.32 2.76
C ARG A 146 -21.07 42.20 1.78
N GLY A 147 -22.02 41.64 1.03
CA GLY A 147 -22.80 42.37 0.03
C GLY A 147 -22.00 42.73 -1.25
N GLU A 148 -20.82 42.14 -1.44
CA GLU A 148 -19.93 42.43 -2.56
C GLU A 148 -20.30 41.64 -3.83
N VAL A 149 -21.17 40.63 -3.71
CA VAL A 149 -21.67 39.83 -4.84
C VAL A 149 -23.03 40.38 -5.27
N THR A 150 -23.02 41.20 -6.33
CA THR A 150 -24.25 41.63 -7.00
C THR A 150 -24.68 40.58 -8.03
N TYR A 151 -25.71 39.80 -7.71
CA TYR A 151 -26.39 38.98 -8.71
C TYR A 151 -27.13 39.93 -9.65
N ARG A 152 -26.72 39.99 -10.93
CA ARG A 152 -27.57 40.61 -11.96
C ARG A 152 -28.82 39.76 -12.08
N ALA A 153 -29.95 40.29 -11.61
CA ALA A 153 -31.26 39.73 -11.90
C ALA A 153 -31.40 39.63 -13.43
N ARG A 154 -31.69 38.42 -13.92
CA ARG A 154 -32.16 38.21 -15.29
C ARG A 154 -33.63 38.57 -15.38
#